data_AF-A0A7I7LCE6-F1
#
_entry.id   AF-A0A7I7LCE6-F1
#
_cell.length_a   1.000
_cell.length_b   1.000
_cell.length_c   1.000
_cell.angle_alpha   90.00
_cell.angle_beta   90.00
_cell.angle_gamma   90.00
#
_symmetry.space_group_name_H-M   'P 1'
#
loop_
_entity.id
_entity.type
_entity.pdbx_description
1 polymer ?
#
loop_
_entity_poly.entity_id
_entity_poly.type
_entity_poly.pdbx_seq_one_letter_code
_entity_poly.pdbx_strand_id
1 'polypeptide(L)'
;MSAPDHQLGRGEHAPVLQRSHDRPASLDNPRSPRRRAGMPNFEKYAWLFMRFSGVVLVFLALGHLFIGLMWENGVYRIDFNYVAQRWSSPFWQTWDLLLLWLAQLHGGNGLRVIIDDYSRKDSTRFWLNSLLVVSIVFTLALGSYVLLTFDANIS
;
A
#
# COMPACT_ATOMS: atom_id res chain seq x y z
N MET A 1 -23.66 6.25 -35.35
CA MET A 1 -23.94 7.59 -34.81
C MET A 1 -22.67 8.42 -34.96
N SER A 2 -22.64 9.31 -35.95
CA SER A 2 -21.51 10.23 -36.17
C SER A 2 -21.47 11.22 -34.99
N ALA A 3 -20.30 11.46 -34.39
CA ALA A 3 -20.19 12.57 -33.44
C ALA A 3 -20.52 13.87 -34.19
N PRO A 4 -21.23 14.83 -33.59
CA PRO A 4 -21.39 16.13 -34.21
C PRO A 4 -20.00 16.69 -34.46
N ASP A 5 -19.70 17.03 -35.72
CA ASP A 5 -18.55 17.88 -36.02
C ASP A 5 -18.73 19.13 -35.15
N HIS A 6 -17.76 19.39 -34.26
CA HIS A 6 -17.70 20.65 -33.55
C HIS A 6 -17.48 21.74 -34.61
N GLN A 7 -18.58 22.26 -35.17
CA GLN A 7 -18.55 23.50 -35.93
C GLN A 7 -18.24 24.61 -34.94
N LEU A 8 -16.94 24.86 -34.75
CA LEU A 8 -16.44 25.98 -33.96
C LEU A 8 -17.05 27.27 -34.56
N GLY A 9 -17.74 28.04 -33.73
CA GLY A 9 -18.27 29.34 -34.10
C GLY A 9 -17.16 30.31 -34.50
N ARG A 10 -17.49 31.35 -35.27
CA ARG A 10 -16.51 32.39 -35.65
C ARG A 10 -15.94 33.03 -34.39
N GLY A 11 -14.65 32.80 -34.11
CA GLY A 11 -13.94 33.29 -32.92
C GLY A 11 -13.67 32.26 -31.83
N GLU A 12 -14.14 31.01 -31.97
CA GLU A 12 -13.83 29.95 -31.02
C GLU A 12 -12.49 29.27 -31.34
N HIS A 13 -11.62 29.15 -30.34
CA HIS A 13 -10.35 28.44 -30.44
C HIS A 13 -10.53 26.94 -30.17
N ALA A 14 -9.80 26.10 -30.90
CA ALA A 14 -9.81 24.66 -30.68
C ALA A 14 -9.32 24.32 -29.26
N PRO A 15 -9.96 23.36 -28.56
CA PRO A 15 -9.53 22.97 -27.22
C PRO A 15 -8.16 22.28 -27.26
N VAL A 16 -7.28 22.66 -26.33
CA VAL A 16 -6.00 21.97 -26.14
C VAL A 16 -6.26 20.64 -25.45
N LEU A 17 -6.03 19.54 -26.16
CA LEU A 17 -6.27 18.17 -25.67
C LEU A 17 -5.11 17.64 -24.79
N GLN A 18 -3.94 18.27 -24.85
CA GLN A 18 -2.77 17.86 -24.07
C GLN A 18 -2.93 18.21 -22.59
N ARG A 19 -2.82 17.20 -21.71
CA ARG A 19 -2.92 17.37 -20.24
C ARG A 19 -1.57 17.59 -19.56
N SER A 20 -0.52 16.93 -20.03
CA SER A 20 0.86 17.05 -19.52
C SER A 20 1.86 16.74 -20.63
N HIS A 21 3.13 17.09 -20.43
CA HIS A 21 4.18 16.81 -21.42
C HIS A 21 4.33 15.31 -21.68
N ASP A 22 4.24 14.48 -20.63
CA ASP A 22 4.46 13.04 -20.70
C ASP A 22 3.21 12.22 -21.06
N ARG A 23 2.06 12.87 -21.33
CA ARG A 23 0.80 12.19 -21.63
C ARG A 23 0.32 12.48 -23.05
N PRO A 24 0.45 11.54 -24.01
CA PRO A 24 -0.04 11.76 -25.36
C PRO A 24 -1.57 11.91 -25.37
N ALA A 25 -2.05 12.98 -26.01
CA ALA A 25 -3.48 13.32 -26.06
C ALA A 25 -4.34 12.23 -26.72
N SER A 26 -3.74 11.37 -27.56
CA SER A 26 -4.41 10.24 -28.20
C SER A 26 -4.86 9.14 -27.23
N LEU A 27 -4.25 9.03 -26.03
CA LEU A 27 -4.66 8.05 -25.02
C LEU A 27 -6.09 8.29 -24.52
N ASP A 28 -6.48 9.56 -24.40
CA ASP A 28 -7.79 9.97 -23.89
C ASP A 28 -8.82 10.20 -25.02
N ASN A 29 -8.49 9.82 -26.27
CA ASN A 29 -9.39 9.96 -27.41
C ASN A 29 -10.69 9.13 -27.19
N PRO A 30 -11.90 9.72 -27.32
CA PRO A 30 -13.17 9.01 -27.11
C PRO A 30 -13.37 7.77 -27.98
N ARG A 31 -12.71 7.71 -29.14
CA ARG A 31 -12.81 6.60 -30.10
C ARG A 31 -11.66 5.60 -29.97
N SER A 32 -10.69 5.80 -29.06
CA SER A 32 -9.59 4.86 -28.89
C SER A 32 -10.09 3.55 -28.23
N PRO A 33 -9.62 2.37 -28.69
CA PRO A 33 -9.89 1.13 -28.00
C PRO A 33 -9.29 1.14 -26.59
N ARG A 34 -10.12 1.00 -25.56
CA ARG A 34 -9.65 0.90 -24.17
C ARG A 34 -9.13 -0.50 -23.90
N ARG A 35 -7.80 -0.65 -23.91
CA ARG A 35 -7.14 -1.87 -23.43
C ARG A 35 -6.86 -1.75 -21.94
N ARG A 36 -6.96 -2.86 -21.20
CA ARG A 36 -6.52 -2.90 -19.80
C ARG A 36 -5.01 -2.67 -19.77
N ALA A 37 -4.58 -1.59 -19.14
CA ALA A 37 -3.18 -1.37 -18.83
C ALA A 37 -2.78 -2.20 -17.60
N GLY A 38 -1.59 -2.79 -17.61
CA GLY A 38 -1.03 -3.52 -16.47
C GLY A 38 -1.12 -5.05 -16.56
N MET A 39 -0.75 -5.72 -15.47
CA MET A 39 -0.69 -7.18 -15.39
C MET A 39 -2.09 -7.82 -15.38
N PRO A 40 -2.32 -8.91 -16.15
CA PRO A 40 -3.59 -9.63 -16.13
C PRO A 40 -3.94 -10.11 -14.72
N ASN A 41 -5.20 -9.96 -14.31
CA ASN A 41 -5.74 -10.44 -13.02
C ASN A 41 -5.10 -9.88 -11.74
N PHE A 42 -4.10 -8.99 -11.82
CA PHE A 42 -3.45 -8.43 -10.64
C PHE A 42 -4.46 -7.80 -9.67
N GLU A 43 -5.35 -6.95 -10.17
CA GLU A 43 -6.39 -6.31 -9.34
C GLU A 43 -7.34 -7.32 -8.69
N LYS A 44 -7.61 -8.47 -9.34
CA LYS A 44 -8.42 -9.53 -8.74
C LYS A 44 -7.72 -10.11 -7.50
N TYR A 45 -6.44 -10.42 -7.62
CA TYR A 45 -5.66 -10.99 -6.53
C TYR A 45 -5.39 -9.97 -5.43
N ALA A 46 -5.06 -8.72 -5.78
CA ALA A 46 -4.92 -7.62 -4.82
C ALA A 46 -6.22 -7.40 -4.05
N TRP A 47 -7.38 -7.42 -4.73
CA TRP A 47 -8.68 -7.32 -4.09
C TRP A 47 -8.91 -8.46 -3.08
N LEU A 48 -8.70 -9.71 -3.48
CA LEU A 48 -8.85 -10.88 -2.60
C LEU A 48 -7.90 -10.81 -1.40
N PHE A 49 -6.64 -10.46 -1.65
CA PHE A 49 -5.63 -10.27 -0.62
C PHE A 49 -6.11 -9.28 0.44
N MET A 50 -6.65 -8.11 0.06
CA MET A 50 -7.14 -7.12 1.03
C MET A 50 -8.25 -7.68 1.94
N ARG A 51 -9.12 -8.56 1.42
CA ARG A 51 -10.23 -9.12 2.21
C ARG A 51 -9.72 -10.14 3.21
N PHE A 52 -8.94 -11.11 2.74
CA PHE A 52 -8.43 -12.17 3.60
C PHE A 52 -7.41 -11.64 4.61
N SER A 53 -6.47 -10.77 4.18
CA SER A 53 -5.54 -10.13 5.11
C SER A 53 -6.26 -9.25 6.12
N GLY A 54 -7.29 -8.50 5.71
CA GLY A 54 -8.09 -7.68 6.62
C GLY A 54 -8.73 -8.50 7.75
N VAL A 55 -9.36 -9.63 7.43
CA VAL A 55 -9.96 -10.54 8.43
C VAL A 55 -8.91 -11.06 9.40
N VAL A 56 -7.75 -11.51 8.91
CA VAL A 56 -6.67 -11.99 9.77
C VAL A 56 -6.11 -10.86 10.64
N LEU A 57 -5.96 -9.67 10.07
CA LEU A 57 -5.44 -8.48 10.77
C LEU A 57 -6.36 -8.01 11.89
N VAL A 58 -7.67 -8.25 11.84
CA VAL A 58 -8.56 -7.96 12.98
C VAL A 58 -8.03 -8.65 14.24
N PHE A 59 -7.69 -9.93 14.16
CA PHE A 59 -7.18 -10.68 15.30
C PHE A 59 -5.75 -10.30 15.64
N LEU A 60 -4.87 -10.24 14.63
CA LEU A 60 -3.45 -9.94 14.86
C LEU A 60 -3.23 -8.54 15.46
N ALA A 61 -3.85 -7.52 14.86
CA ALA A 61 -3.65 -6.13 15.27
C ALA A 61 -4.36 -5.82 16.58
N LEU A 62 -5.64 -6.22 16.75
CA LEU A 62 -6.35 -5.96 18.00
C LEU A 62 -5.75 -6.76 19.17
N GLY A 63 -5.36 -8.01 18.94
CA GLY A 63 -4.66 -8.80 19.96
C GLY A 63 -3.34 -8.15 20.36
N HIS A 64 -2.54 -7.68 19.39
CA HIS A 64 -1.30 -6.96 19.64
C HIS A 64 -1.52 -5.67 20.45
N LEU A 65 -2.52 -4.87 20.09
CA LEU A 65 -2.88 -3.65 20.83
C LEU A 65 -3.38 -3.98 22.24
N PHE A 66 -4.22 -5.00 22.41
CA PHE A 66 -4.76 -5.40 23.70
C PHE A 66 -3.66 -5.79 24.70
N ILE A 67 -2.72 -6.67 24.31
CA ILE A 67 -1.64 -7.11 25.20
C ILE A 67 -0.64 -6.00 25.53
N GLY A 68 -0.47 -5.03 24.61
CA GLY A 68 0.45 -3.91 24.80
C GLY A 68 -0.15 -2.77 25.63
N LEU A 69 -1.45 -2.51 25.51
CA LEU A 69 -2.09 -1.32 26.07
C LEU A 69 -3.00 -1.60 27.27
N MET A 70 -3.68 -2.75 27.28
CA MET A 70 -4.74 -3.03 28.26
C MET A 70 -4.39 -4.15 29.24
N TRP A 71 -3.51 -5.07 28.85
CA TRP A 71 -3.12 -6.18 29.71
C TRP A 71 -2.10 -5.73 30.78
N GLU A 72 -2.32 -6.17 32.02
CA GLU A 72 -1.51 -5.80 33.20
C GLU A 72 -1.32 -4.28 33.34
N ASN A 73 -0.07 -3.80 33.29
CA ASN A 73 0.28 -2.39 33.45
C ASN A 73 0.44 -1.66 32.11
N GLY A 74 -0.08 -2.23 31.01
CA GLY A 74 -0.05 -1.63 29.68
C GLY A 74 1.36 -1.23 29.24
N VAL A 75 1.51 -0.01 28.70
CA VAL A 75 2.79 0.51 28.21
C VAL A 75 3.86 0.65 29.29
N TYR A 76 3.46 0.76 30.57
CA TYR A 76 4.39 1.01 31.67
C TYR A 76 5.23 -0.20 32.07
N ARG A 77 4.95 -1.39 31.52
CA ARG A 77 5.78 -2.60 31.70
C ARG A 77 6.67 -2.92 30.50
N ILE A 78 6.56 -2.15 29.41
CA ILE A 78 7.25 -2.47 28.16
C ILE A 78 8.69 -1.96 28.25
N ASP A 79 9.62 -2.90 28.39
CA ASP A 79 11.06 -2.68 28.31
C ASP A 79 11.71 -3.77 27.42
N PHE A 80 13.04 -3.79 27.34
CA PHE A 80 13.78 -4.80 26.59
C PHE A 80 13.50 -6.22 27.09
N ASN A 81 13.44 -6.42 28.41
CA ASN A 81 13.23 -7.73 29.02
C ASN A 81 11.84 -8.28 28.71
N TYR A 82 10.81 -7.41 28.69
CA TYR A 82 9.47 -7.77 28.25
C TYR A 82 9.48 -8.27 26.80
N VAL A 83 10.16 -7.57 25.89
CA VAL A 83 10.29 -7.99 24.48
C VAL A 83 11.04 -9.32 24.38
N ALA A 84 12.18 -9.45 25.07
CA ALA A 84 12.98 -10.67 25.09
C ALA A 84 12.19 -11.88 25.63
N GLN A 85 11.44 -11.70 26.71
CA GLN A 85 10.60 -12.76 27.27
C GLN A 85 9.47 -13.14 26.31
N ARG A 86 8.82 -12.16 25.67
CA ARG A 86 7.74 -12.42 24.70
C ARG A 86 8.29 -13.16 23.47
N TRP A 87 9.40 -12.69 22.91
CA TRP A 87 10.05 -13.31 21.75
C TRP A 87 10.82 -14.59 22.08
N SER A 88 10.95 -15.00 23.34
CA SER A 88 11.41 -16.36 23.69
C SER A 88 10.44 -17.47 23.23
N SER A 89 9.19 -17.12 22.92
CA SER A 89 8.17 -18.05 22.42
C SER A 89 8.03 -18.01 20.89
N PRO A 90 8.07 -19.17 20.20
CA PRO A 90 7.82 -19.26 18.75
C PRO A 90 6.45 -18.72 18.33
N PHE A 91 5.46 -18.78 19.22
CA PHE A 91 4.12 -18.26 18.98
C PHE A 91 4.16 -16.74 18.75
N TRP A 92 4.81 -15.98 19.63
CA TRP A 92 4.87 -14.53 19.54
C TRP A 92 5.76 -14.04 18.41
N GLN A 93 6.86 -14.74 18.12
CA GLN A 93 7.67 -14.46 16.94
C GLN A 93 6.85 -14.61 15.66
N THR A 94 6.10 -15.71 15.52
CA THR A 94 5.24 -15.96 14.36
C THR A 94 4.12 -14.93 14.27
N TRP A 95 3.50 -14.58 15.40
CA TRP A 95 2.45 -13.56 15.48
C TRP A 95 2.94 -12.21 14.96
N ASP A 96 4.07 -11.72 15.46
CA ASP A 96 4.60 -10.41 15.08
C ASP A 96 5.15 -10.40 13.66
N LEU A 97 5.73 -11.52 13.18
CA LEU A 97 6.16 -11.64 11.78
C LEU A 97 4.95 -11.60 10.82
N LEU A 98 3.88 -12.33 11.13
CA LEU A 98 2.64 -12.28 10.34
C LEU A 98 1.99 -10.89 10.40
N LEU A 99 1.96 -10.27 11.57
CA LEU A 99 1.43 -8.91 11.73
C LEU A 99 2.24 -7.91 10.89
N LEU A 100 3.56 -7.96 10.95
CA LEU A 100 4.46 -7.10 10.15
C LEU A 100 4.16 -7.24 8.65
N TRP A 101 4.18 -8.47 8.14
CA TRP A 101 4.02 -8.72 6.72
C TRP A 101 2.62 -8.38 6.22
N LEU A 102 1.59 -8.85 6.92
CA LEU A 102 0.22 -8.60 6.51
C LEU A 102 -0.15 -7.13 6.65
N ALA A 103 0.23 -6.45 7.74
CA ALA A 103 -0.11 -5.04 7.94
C ALA A 103 0.60 -4.15 6.91
N GLN A 104 1.89 -4.37 6.65
CA GLN A 104 2.65 -3.55 5.70
C GLN A 104 2.15 -3.75 4.26
N LEU A 105 1.88 -4.99 3.84
CA LEU A 105 1.36 -5.26 2.50
C LEU A 105 -0.09 -4.80 2.34
N HIS A 106 -0.93 -4.95 3.36
CA HIS A 106 -2.31 -4.48 3.36
C HIS A 106 -2.37 -2.95 3.30
N GLY A 107 -1.66 -2.26 4.19
CA GLY A 107 -1.54 -0.81 4.19
C GLY A 107 -0.91 -0.29 2.90
N GLY A 108 0.13 -0.97 2.41
CA GLY A 108 0.80 -0.65 1.15
C GLY A 108 -0.13 -0.71 -0.06
N ASN A 109 -0.90 -1.79 -0.23
CA ASN A 109 -1.85 -1.87 -1.33
C ASN A 109 -3.02 -0.87 -1.17
N GLY A 110 -3.45 -0.58 0.06
CA GLY A 110 -4.42 0.50 0.32
C GLY A 110 -3.89 1.88 -0.12
N LEU A 111 -2.65 2.21 0.26
CA LEU A 111 -1.98 3.45 -0.13
C LEU A 111 -1.77 3.54 -1.65
N ARG A 112 -1.47 2.43 -2.33
CA ARG A 112 -1.41 2.38 -3.80
C ARG A 112 -2.71 2.88 -4.43
N VAL A 113 -3.86 2.40 -3.95
CA VAL A 113 -5.18 2.83 -4.46
C VAL A 113 -5.40 4.32 -4.19
N ILE A 114 -5.08 4.80 -2.99
CA ILE A 114 -5.16 6.23 -2.66
C ILE A 114 -4.28 7.07 -3.59
N ILE A 115 -3.02 6.67 -3.80
CA ILE A 115 -2.10 7.39 -4.70
C ILE A 115 -2.65 7.42 -6.12
N ASP A 116 -3.18 6.30 -6.60
CA ASP A 116 -3.73 6.16 -7.94
C ASP A 116 -4.97 7.05 -8.16
N ASP A 117 -5.81 7.23 -7.12
CA ASP A 117 -7.02 8.04 -7.18
C ASP A 117 -6.77 9.55 -6.99
N TYR A 118 -5.80 9.92 -6.15
CA TYR A 118 -5.58 11.33 -5.77
C TYR A 118 -4.42 12.02 -6.52
N SER A 119 -3.55 11.27 -7.20
CA SER A 119 -2.47 11.86 -7.99
C SER A 119 -2.96 12.43 -9.32
N ARG A 120 -2.86 13.75 -9.50
CA ARG A 120 -3.30 14.43 -10.74
C ARG A 120 -2.34 14.32 -11.93
N LYS A 121 -1.06 14.03 -11.69
CA LYS A 121 -0.01 13.93 -12.72
C LYS A 121 0.63 12.56 -12.69
N ASP A 122 0.91 12.00 -13.87
CA ASP A 122 1.55 10.70 -14.03
C ASP A 122 2.95 10.66 -13.37
N SER A 123 3.70 11.76 -13.39
CA SER A 123 5.00 11.88 -12.73
C SER A 123 4.89 11.88 -11.19
N THR A 124 3.91 12.57 -10.62
CA THR A 124 3.65 12.55 -9.17
C THR A 124 3.25 11.14 -8.72
N ARG A 125 2.35 10.49 -9.48
CA ARG A 125 1.94 9.10 -9.23
C ARG A 125 3.14 8.14 -9.26
N PHE A 126 4.06 8.32 -10.21
CA PHE A 126 5.27 7.52 -10.32
C PHE A 126 6.16 7.66 -9.07
N TRP A 127 6.49 8.89 -8.67
CA TRP A 127 7.36 9.12 -7.51
C TRP A 127 6.75 8.66 -6.19
N LEU A 128 5.45 8.88 -5.99
CA LEU A 128 4.74 8.41 -4.80
C LEU A 128 4.71 6.88 -4.71
N ASN A 129 4.44 6.19 -5.83
CA ASN A 129 4.49 4.73 -5.86
C ASN A 129 5.92 4.19 -5.65
N SER A 130 6.94 4.84 -6.20
CA SER A 130 8.34 4.48 -5.96
C SER A 130 8.72 4.62 -4.48
N LEU A 131 8.34 5.74 -3.84
CA LEU A 131 8.56 5.96 -2.42
C LEU A 131 7.82 4.91 -1.57
N LEU A 132 6.57 4.60 -1.93
CA LEU A 132 5.78 3.58 -1.25
C LEU A 132 6.46 2.20 -1.32
N VAL A 133 6.94 1.79 -2.50
CA VAL A 133 7.64 0.51 -2.66
C VAL A 133 8.93 0.47 -1.85
N VAL A 134 9.74 1.54 -1.88
CA VAL A 134 10.96 1.63 -1.07
C VAL A 134 10.65 1.51 0.42
N SER A 135 9.61 2.21 0.90
CA SER A 135 9.17 2.14 2.29
C SER A 135 8.73 0.72 2.68
N ILE A 136 7.93 0.05 1.84
CA ILE A 136 7.49 -1.33 2.07
C ILE A 136 8.70 -2.26 2.19
N VAL A 137 9.62 -2.22 1.23
CA VAL A 137 10.80 -3.09 1.23
C VAL A 137 11.68 -2.82 2.44
N PHE A 138 11.94 -1.55 2.75
CA PHE A 138 12.76 -1.16 3.90
C PHE A 138 12.16 -1.66 5.21
N THR A 139 10.89 -1.39 5.48
CA THR A 139 10.21 -1.78 6.72
C THR A 139 10.11 -3.31 6.86
N LEU A 140 9.76 -4.02 5.79
CA LEU A 140 9.70 -5.49 5.82
C LEU A 140 11.08 -6.11 6.05
N ALA A 141 12.11 -5.63 5.35
CA ALA A 141 13.46 -6.16 5.50
C ALA A 141 14.02 -5.89 6.90
N LEU A 142 13.93 -4.64 7.38
CA LEU A 142 14.40 -4.27 8.70
C LEU A 142 13.65 -5.02 9.80
N GLY A 143 12.32 -5.04 9.76
CA GLY A 143 11.52 -5.72 10.78
C GLY A 143 11.73 -7.24 10.78
N SER A 144 11.84 -7.85 9.60
CA SER A 144 12.15 -9.29 9.51
C SER A 144 13.55 -9.59 10.02
N TYR A 145 14.54 -8.76 9.69
CA TYR A 145 15.90 -8.91 10.21
C TYR A 145 15.92 -8.84 11.74
N VAL A 146 15.36 -7.77 12.32
CA VAL A 146 15.30 -7.58 13.78
C VAL A 146 14.64 -8.77 14.49
N LEU A 147 13.54 -9.29 13.95
CA LEU A 147 12.80 -10.40 14.56
C LEU A 147 13.54 -11.74 14.42
N LEU A 148 14.12 -12.02 13.25
CA LEU A 148 14.75 -13.30 12.95
C LEU A 148 16.18 -13.43 13.50
N THR A 149 16.87 -12.32 13.73
CA THR A 149 18.24 -12.30 14.28
C THR A 149 18.29 -11.73 15.70
N PHE A 150 17.16 -11.73 16.42
CA PHE A 150 17.10 -11.23 17.78
C PHE A 150 17.96 -12.09 18.73
N ASP A 151 18.77 -11.44 19.56
CA ASP A 151 19.52 -12.07 20.65
C ASP A 151 19.20 -11.37 21.97
N ALA A 152 18.73 -12.14 22.95
CA ALA A 152 18.40 -11.63 24.28
C ALA A 152 19.63 -11.27 25.13
N ASN A 153 20.83 -11.71 24.73
CA ASN A 153 22.08 -11.45 25.44
C ASN A 153 22.86 -10.24 24.88
N ILE A 154 22.26 -9.49 23.95
CA ILE A 154 22.86 -8.28 23.40
C ILE A 154 22.96 -7.19 24.49
N SER A 155 24.08 -6.47 24.53
CA SER A 155 24.38 -5.41 25.51
C SER A 155 24.35 -4.02 24.90
#